data_AF-A0A969EMX2-F1
#
_entry.id   AF-A0A969EMX2-F1
#
_cell.length_a   1.000
_cell.length_b   1.000
_cell.length_c   1.000
_cell.angle_alpha   90.00
_cell.angle_beta   90.00
_cell.angle_gamma   90.00
#
_symmetry.space_group_name_H-M   'P 1'
#
loop_
_entity.id
_entity.type
_entity.pdbx_description
1 polymer ?
#
loop_
_entity_poly.entity_id
_entity_poly.type
_entity_poly.pdbx_seq_one_letter_code
_entity_poly.pdbx_strand_id
1 'polypeptide(L)'
;QLLAPAVRAPTAQDLEALIVEERIVTPPQLEALTGSHQGALYGTSSNNPLAAFLRHPNFSQEVSGLYFLGGSVHPGGGVPLCLLSAKITAELVAARPSRPIPSKATAIA
;
A
#
# COMPACT_ATOMS: atom_id res chain seq x y z
N GLN A 1 -16.40 -50.94 -11.69
CA GLN A 1 -15.62 -49.69 -11.68
C GLN A 1 -16.30 -48.71 -12.64
N LEU A 2 -17.19 -47.86 -12.11
CA LEU A 2 -17.83 -46.79 -12.88
C LEU A 2 -16.75 -45.73 -13.14
N LEU A 3 -16.33 -45.59 -14.39
CA LEU A 3 -15.49 -44.48 -14.82
C LEU A 3 -16.34 -43.21 -14.75
N ALA A 4 -16.00 -42.31 -13.84
CA ALA A 4 -16.54 -40.96 -13.81
C ALA A 4 -16.28 -40.31 -15.18
N PRO A 5 -17.26 -39.60 -15.79
CA PRO A 5 -17.02 -38.90 -17.03
C PRO A 5 -15.88 -37.91 -16.81
N ALA A 6 -14.90 -37.89 -17.72
CA ALA A 6 -13.79 -36.96 -17.67
C ALA A 6 -14.35 -35.53 -17.61
N VAL A 7 -14.23 -34.88 -16.46
CA VAL A 7 -14.61 -33.47 -16.30
C VAL A 7 -13.67 -32.67 -17.16
N ARG A 8 -14.17 -32.22 -18.32
CA ARG A 8 -13.44 -31.32 -19.22
C ARG A 8 -13.09 -30.07 -18.41
N ALA A 9 -11.82 -29.66 -18.42
CA ALA A 9 -11.43 -28.39 -17.81
C ALA A 9 -12.27 -27.26 -18.42
N PRO A 10 -12.91 -26.40 -17.61
CA PRO A 10 -13.78 -25.36 -18.11
C PRO A 10 -13.01 -24.46 -19.06
N THR A 11 -13.62 -24.17 -20.22
CA THR A 11 -13.06 -23.19 -21.16
C THR A 11 -13.45 -21.79 -20.71
N ALA A 12 -12.77 -20.74 -21.18
CA ALA A 12 -13.10 -19.35 -20.82
C ALA A 12 -14.57 -18.97 -21.11
N GLN A 13 -15.25 -19.74 -21.97
CA GLN A 13 -16.64 -19.57 -22.38
C GLN A 13 -17.67 -20.09 -21.36
N ASP A 14 -17.24 -20.83 -20.32
CA ASP A 14 -18.14 -21.42 -19.31
C ASP A 14 -18.01 -20.77 -17.93
N LEU A 15 -17.18 -19.73 -17.77
CA LEU A 15 -16.85 -19.17 -16.45
C LEU A 15 -18.04 -18.49 -15.76
N GLU A 16 -18.92 -17.84 -16.52
CA GLU A 16 -20.08 -17.12 -15.98
C GLU A 16 -21.03 -18.06 -15.22
N ALA A 17 -21.24 -19.28 -15.72
CA ALA A 17 -22.09 -20.28 -15.09
C ALA A 17 -21.51 -20.82 -13.76
N LEU A 18 -20.25 -20.52 -13.44
CA LEU A 18 -19.55 -20.99 -12.24
C LEU A 18 -19.36 -19.91 -11.17
N ILE A 19 -19.75 -18.65 -11.44
CA ILE A 19 -19.61 -17.55 -10.49
C ILE A 19 -20.71 -17.68 -9.41
N VAL A 20 -20.29 -17.90 -8.16
CA VAL A 20 -21.20 -17.91 -6.99
C VAL A 20 -21.33 -16.53 -6.35
N GLU A 21 -20.27 -15.73 -6.44
CA GLU A 21 -20.21 -14.36 -5.93
C GLU A 21 -19.26 -13.54 -6.80
N GLU A 22 -19.60 -12.28 -7.03
CA GLU A 22 -18.74 -11.33 -7.73
C GLU A 22 -18.65 -10.03 -6.93
N ARG A 23 -17.44 -9.48 -6.85
CA ARG A 23 -17.20 -8.12 -6.37
C ARG A 23 -16.29 -7.38 -7.33
N ILE A 24 -16.78 -6.26 -7.85
CA ILE A 24 -16.01 -5.36 -8.71
C ILE A 24 -15.46 -4.23 -7.85
N VAL A 25 -14.15 -4.00 -7.95
CA VAL A 25 -13.47 -2.85 -7.32
C VAL A 25 -12.74 -2.06 -8.40
N THR A 26 -13.25 -0.88 -8.69
CA THR A 26 -12.68 0.09 -9.62
C THR A 26 -11.67 1.01 -8.93
N PRO A 27 -10.82 1.74 -9.67
CA PRO A 27 -9.84 2.65 -9.05
C PRO A 27 -10.46 3.71 -8.12
N PRO A 28 -11.59 4.39 -8.45
CA PRO A 28 -12.23 5.30 -7.50
C PRO A 28 -12.75 4.61 -6.23
N GLN A 29 -13.24 3.36 -6.36
CA GLN A 29 -13.65 2.58 -5.19
C GLN A 29 -12.43 2.19 -4.34
N LEU A 30 -11.31 1.83 -4.97
CA LEU A 30 -10.09 1.51 -4.25
C LEU A 30 -9.55 2.75 -3.50
N GLU A 31 -9.55 3.92 -4.14
CA GLU A 31 -9.21 5.19 -3.48
C GLU A 31 -10.10 5.45 -2.27
N ALA A 32 -11.42 5.28 -2.40
CA ALA A 32 -12.34 5.43 -1.28
C ALA A 32 -12.12 4.39 -0.16
N LEU A 33 -11.70 3.16 -0.50
CA LEU A 33 -11.49 2.08 0.46
C LEU A 33 -10.18 2.21 1.25
N THR A 34 -9.11 2.71 0.62
CA THR A 34 -7.76 2.66 1.21
C THR A 34 -7.11 4.03 1.38
N GLY A 35 -7.72 5.11 0.85
CA GLY A 35 -7.07 6.42 0.73
C GLY A 35 -5.96 6.45 -0.32
N SER A 36 -5.85 5.42 -1.17
CA SER A 36 -4.88 5.38 -2.26
C SER A 36 -5.25 6.37 -3.35
N HIS A 37 -4.54 7.50 -3.44
CA HIS A 37 -4.81 8.52 -4.45
C HIS A 37 -4.93 7.94 -5.86
N GLN A 38 -5.99 8.30 -6.59
CA GLN A 38 -6.31 7.78 -7.94
C GLN A 38 -6.47 6.25 -8.02
N GLY A 39 -6.64 5.55 -6.90
CA GLY A 39 -6.65 4.10 -6.83
C GLY A 39 -5.29 3.45 -7.10
N ALA A 40 -4.18 4.19 -6.91
CA ALA A 40 -2.85 3.66 -7.19
C ALA A 40 -2.45 2.51 -6.23
N LEU A 41 -2.03 1.39 -6.80
CA LEU A 41 -1.62 0.20 -6.02
C LEU A 41 -0.23 0.35 -5.39
N TYR A 42 0.66 1.11 -6.03
CA TYR A 42 2.10 1.15 -5.68
C TYR A 42 2.64 2.57 -5.45
N GLY A 43 1.73 3.52 -5.17
CA GLY A 43 2.07 4.93 -5.07
C GLY A 43 2.49 5.51 -6.42
N THR A 44 3.51 6.37 -6.42
CA THR A 44 4.06 6.96 -7.65
C THR A 44 4.65 5.89 -8.57
N SER A 45 4.43 6.05 -9.87
CA SER A 45 4.92 5.09 -10.87
C SER A 45 6.45 5.08 -10.94
N SER A 46 7.03 3.93 -11.28
CA SER A 46 8.48 3.74 -11.42
C SER A 46 8.91 3.68 -12.89
N ASN A 47 8.25 4.48 -13.74
CA ASN A 47 8.45 4.47 -15.20
C ASN A 47 9.74 5.15 -15.67
N ASN A 48 10.58 5.59 -14.72
CA ASN A 48 11.90 6.17 -14.96
C ASN A 48 12.86 5.61 -13.90
N PRO A 49 14.11 5.23 -14.25
CA PRO A 49 15.14 4.80 -13.30
C PRO A 49 15.31 5.71 -12.08
N LEU A 50 15.08 7.01 -12.21
CA LEU A 50 15.21 7.96 -11.11
C LEU A 50 13.99 8.04 -10.18
N ALA A 51 12.84 7.47 -10.57
CA ALA A 51 11.58 7.62 -9.85
C ALA A 51 11.65 7.09 -8.40
N ALA A 52 12.41 6.02 -8.15
CA ALA A 52 12.58 5.47 -6.81
C ALA A 52 13.31 6.43 -5.86
N PHE A 53 14.24 7.24 -6.38
CA PHE A 53 15.01 8.22 -5.58
C PHE A 53 14.22 9.51 -5.30
N LEU A 54 13.15 9.77 -6.05
CA LEU A 54 12.28 10.93 -5.87
C LEU A 54 11.09 10.64 -4.94
N ARG A 55 10.99 9.42 -4.39
CA ARG A 55 9.94 9.09 -3.41
C ARG A 55 10.14 9.92 -2.14
N HIS A 56 9.03 10.36 -1.55
CA HIS A 56 9.07 11.12 -0.30
C HIS A 56 9.80 10.32 0.80
N PRO A 57 10.71 10.93 1.58
CA PRO A 57 11.43 10.24 2.64
C PRO A 57 10.51 9.81 3.80
N ASN A 58 11.00 8.92 4.67
CA ASN A 58 10.23 8.41 5.80
C ASN A 58 10.05 9.40 6.97
N PHE A 59 10.49 10.65 6.81
CA PHE A 59 10.40 11.72 7.80
C PHE A 59 10.03 13.04 7.13
N SER A 60 9.44 13.96 7.89
CA SER A 60 9.24 15.35 7.44
C SER A 60 10.50 16.17 7.70
N GLN A 61 10.88 16.98 6.71
CA GLN A 61 11.95 18.00 6.88
C GLN A 61 11.42 19.25 7.62
N GLU A 62 10.12 19.48 7.59
CA GLU A 62 9.47 20.68 8.15
C GLU A 62 8.87 20.42 9.54
N VAL A 63 8.23 19.26 9.73
CA VAL A 63 7.50 18.93 10.95
C VAL A 63 8.29 17.94 11.79
N SER A 64 8.82 18.45 12.90
CA SER A 64 9.60 17.71 13.86
C SER A 64 8.76 16.60 14.53
N GLY A 65 9.13 15.34 14.31
CA GLY A 65 8.45 14.17 14.88
C GLY A 65 7.36 13.56 14.01
N LEU A 66 7.18 14.09 12.79
CA LEU A 66 6.28 13.50 11.78
C LEU A 66 7.05 12.52 10.89
N TYR A 67 6.50 11.32 10.73
CA TYR A 67 7.07 10.23 9.95
C TYR A 67 6.05 9.67 8.96
N PHE A 68 6.55 9.06 7.89
CA PHE A 68 5.73 8.47 6.83
C PHE A 68 6.24 7.06 6.51
N LEU A 69 5.33 6.12 6.37
CA LEU A 69 5.64 4.75 5.98
C LEU A 69 4.55 4.19 5.08
N GLY A 70 4.89 3.19 4.26
CA GLY A 70 3.96 2.50 3.37
C GLY A 70 4.33 2.65 1.89
N GLY A 71 3.38 2.31 1.02
CA GLY A 71 3.67 2.09 -0.41
C GLY A 71 3.88 3.35 -1.26
N SER A 72 3.47 4.51 -0.75
CA SER A 72 3.58 5.80 -1.45
C SER A 72 4.86 6.57 -1.14
N VAL A 73 5.66 6.09 -0.18
CA VAL A 73 6.90 6.73 0.27
C VAL A 73 8.09 5.80 0.06
N HIS A 74 9.29 6.23 0.44
CA HIS A 74 10.48 5.39 0.39
C HIS A 74 10.30 4.10 1.24
N PRO A 75 10.78 2.93 0.76
CA PRO A 75 11.42 2.64 -0.52
C PRO A 75 10.43 2.35 -1.67
N GLY A 76 9.18 2.03 -1.36
CA GLY A 76 8.12 1.99 -2.35
C GLY A 76 6.97 1.03 -2.07
N GLY A 77 6.21 0.73 -3.12
CA GLY A 77 4.98 -0.05 -3.04
C GLY A 77 5.18 -1.56 -3.00
N GLY A 78 4.14 -2.28 -2.55
CA GLY A 78 4.12 -3.74 -2.43
C GLY A 78 4.55 -4.21 -1.05
N VAL A 79 4.04 -5.37 -0.64
CA VAL A 79 4.18 -5.89 0.74
C VAL A 79 5.63 -5.84 1.26
N PRO A 80 6.65 -6.33 0.52
CA PRO A 80 8.03 -6.30 1.02
C PRO A 80 8.56 -4.87 1.26
N LEU A 81 8.27 -3.95 0.34
CA LEU A 81 8.77 -2.56 0.43
C LEU A 81 8.01 -1.76 1.48
N CYS A 82 6.71 -2.00 1.67
CA CYS A 82 5.94 -1.44 2.79
C CYS A 82 6.51 -1.87 4.14
N LEU A 83 6.86 -3.16 4.30
CA LEU A 83 7.47 -3.66 5.53
C LEU A 83 8.87 -3.05 5.77
N LEU A 84 9.67 -2.89 4.71
CA LEU A 84 10.95 -2.22 4.81
C LEU A 84 10.81 -0.73 5.17
N SER A 85 9.81 -0.04 4.60
CA SER A 85 9.43 1.34 4.96
C SER A 85 9.13 1.46 6.46
N ALA A 86 8.37 0.51 7.01
CA ALA A 86 8.06 0.46 8.44
C ALA A 86 9.31 0.25 9.30
N LYS A 87 10.20 -0.67 8.89
CA LYS A 87 11.48 -0.91 9.58
C LYS A 87 12.34 0.37 9.65
N ILE A 88 12.57 1.01 8.50
CA ILE A 88 13.35 2.26 8.42
C ILE A 88 12.75 3.33 9.32
N THR A 89 11.42 3.48 9.27
CA THR A 89 10.71 4.46 10.10
C THR A 89 10.87 4.17 11.59
N ALA A 90 10.76 2.92 12.01
CA ALA A 90 10.97 2.53 13.41
C ALA A 90 12.39 2.83 13.89
N GLU A 91 13.40 2.57 13.06
CA GLU A 91 14.80 2.90 13.35
C GLU A 91 15.00 4.43 13.48
N LEU A 92 14.39 5.23 12.61
CA LEU A 92 14.43 6.70 12.69
C LEU A 92 13.76 7.26 13.95
N VAL A 93 12.67 6.63 14.40
CA VAL A 93 11.99 6.99 15.66
C VAL A 93 12.86 6.63 16.86
N ALA A 94 13.45 5.43 16.87
CA ALA A 94 14.29 4.95 17.97
C ALA A 94 15.62 5.71 18.11
N ALA A 95 16.23 6.12 16.99
CA ALA A 95 17.46 6.91 16.99
C ALA A 95 17.25 8.35 17.51
N ARG A 96 16.00 8.81 17.60
CA ARG A 96 15.69 10.16 18.03
C ARG A 96 15.64 10.23 19.56
N PRO A 97 16.41 11.12 20.21
CA PRO A 97 16.30 11.30 21.66
C PRO A 97 14.87 11.75 22.00
N SER A 98 14.25 11.07 22.97
CA SER A 98 12.89 11.34 23.41
C SER A 98 12.75 12.80 23.85
N ARG A 99 11.98 13.59 23.10
CA ARG A 99 11.51 14.88 23.59
C ARG A 99 10.19 14.63 24.33
N PRO A 100 9.98 15.18 25.55
CA PRO A 100 8.70 15.02 26.22
C PRO A 100 7.58 15.47 25.29
N ILE A 101 6.60 14.59 25.07
CA ILE A 101 5.41 14.90 24.30
C ILE A 101 4.71 16.03 25.06
N PRO A 102 4.51 17.22 24.47
CA PRO A 102 3.79 18.29 25.14
C PRO A 102 2.42 17.75 25.53
N SER A 103 2.04 17.90 26.80
CA SER A 103 0.89 17.23 27.44
C SER A 103 -0.48 17.65 26.92
N LYS A 104 -0.56 18.42 25.85
CA LYS A 104 -1.79 18.77 25.15
C LYS A 104 -1.48 18.83 23.65
N ALA A 105 -2.18 18.02 22.88
CA ALA A 105 -2.29 18.20 21.45
C ALA A 105 -2.84 19.61 21.19
N THR A 106 -1.96 20.54 20.86
CA THR A 106 -2.39 21.80 20.24
C THR A 106 -2.97 21.39 18.90
N ALA A 107 -4.30 21.30 18.83
CA ALA A 107 -5.03 21.25 17.59
C ALA A 107 -4.53 22.41 16.72
N ILE A 108 -3.92 22.08 15.58
CA ILE A 108 -3.55 23.05 14.57
C ILE A 108 -4.89 23.47 13.94
N ALA A 109 -5.28 24.71 14.22
CA ALA A 109 -6.45 25.38 13.63
C ALA A 109 -6.17 25.79 12.18
#